data_AF-A0A0P9LWE1-F1
#
_entry.id   AF-A0A0P9LWE1-F1
#
_cell.length_a   1.000
_cell.length_b   1.000
_cell.length_c   1.000
_cell.angle_alpha   90.00
_cell.angle_beta   90.00
_cell.angle_gamma   90.00
#
_symmetry.space_group_name_H-M   'P 1'
#
loop_
_entity.id
_entity.type
_entity.pdbx_description
1 polymer ?
#
loop_
_entity_poly.entity_id
_entity_poly.type
_entity_poly.pdbx_seq_one_letter_code
_entity_poly.pdbx_strand_id
1 'polypeptide(L)'
;CSASKGSPIRYGFEMSAVYFSAADGALLAYTPSRSDEELRLLRSVSRVYSGAESIQAQLAAGTINVQDFVRAVARAGHLRVLQTSKRWPHAGVVSPVS
;
A
#
# COMPACT_ATOMS: atom_id res chain seq x y z
N CYS A 1 -7.70 -31.88 -2.38
CA CYS A 1 -6.55 -31.16 -1.80
C CYS A 1 -7.02 -29.79 -1.32
N SER A 2 -7.22 -29.63 -0.02
CA SER A 2 -7.73 -28.39 0.58
C SER A 2 -6.63 -27.34 0.64
N ALA A 3 -6.74 -26.29 -0.17
CA ALA A 3 -6.01 -25.06 0.06
C ALA A 3 -6.68 -24.33 1.22
N SER A 4 -6.00 -24.24 2.36
CA SER A 4 -6.40 -23.40 3.48
C SER A 4 -6.37 -21.95 3.01
N LYS A 5 -7.54 -21.39 2.67
CA LYS A 5 -7.69 -19.97 2.35
C LYS A 5 -7.50 -19.21 3.66
N GLY A 6 -6.31 -18.63 3.85
CA GLY A 6 -6.01 -17.78 4.99
C GLY A 6 -7.12 -16.75 5.17
N SER A 7 -7.77 -16.79 6.34
CA SER A 7 -8.89 -15.90 6.64
C SER A 7 -8.44 -14.44 6.57
N PRO A 8 -9.21 -13.56 5.88
CA PRO A 8 -8.88 -12.15 5.80
C PRO A 8 -8.98 -11.48 7.17
N ILE A 9 -8.23 -10.41 7.37
CA ILE A 9 -8.39 -9.51 8.52
C ILE A 9 -9.83 -8.96 8.45
N ARG A 10 -10.70 -9.40 9.35
CA ARG A 10 -12.08 -8.91 9.48
C ARG A 10 -12.11 -7.83 10.56
N TYR A 11 -12.28 -6.57 10.16
CA TYR A 11 -12.62 -5.49 11.11
C TYR A 11 -14.12 -5.43 11.44
N GLY A 12 -14.92 -6.41 11.00
CA GLY A 12 -16.37 -6.43 11.20
C GLY A 12 -17.18 -5.60 10.18
N PHE A 13 -16.50 -4.90 9.25
CA PHE A 13 -17.09 -4.20 8.11
C PHE A 13 -16.13 -4.26 6.89
N GLU A 14 -16.66 -4.14 5.66
CA GLU A 14 -15.82 -4.03 4.46
C GLU A 14 -15.18 -2.62 4.42
N MET A 15 -13.85 -2.56 4.46
CA MET A 15 -13.13 -1.31 4.18
C MET A 15 -13.15 -1.06 2.67
N SER A 16 -13.99 -0.13 2.23
CA SER A 16 -14.14 0.20 0.81
C SER A 16 -12.97 1.01 0.26
N ALA A 17 -12.36 1.89 1.05
CA ALA A 17 -11.14 2.62 0.70
C ALA A 17 -10.47 3.22 1.94
N VAL A 18 -9.16 3.45 1.84
CA VAL A 18 -8.35 4.20 2.80
C VAL A 18 -7.91 5.51 2.15
N TYR A 19 -8.02 6.61 2.88
CA TYR A 19 -7.60 7.92 2.40
C TYR A 19 -6.39 8.41 3.20
N PHE A 20 -5.44 9.03 2.51
CA PHE A 20 -4.24 9.59 3.14
C PHE A 20 -4.04 11.03 2.66
N SER A 21 -4.01 11.95 3.63
CA SER A 21 -3.66 13.35 3.41
C SER A 21 -2.17 13.54 3.65
N ALA A 22 -1.43 13.88 2.60
CA ALA A 22 -0.01 14.18 2.68
C ALA A 22 0.23 15.60 3.22
N ALA A 23 1.38 15.80 3.86
CA ALA A 23 1.75 17.09 4.46
C ALA A 23 1.91 18.22 3.43
N ASP A 24 2.14 17.90 2.16
CA ASP A 24 2.23 18.87 1.05
C ASP A 24 0.89 19.11 0.34
N GLY A 25 -0.22 18.65 0.93
CA GLY A 25 -1.58 18.90 0.45
C GLY A 25 -2.10 17.90 -0.58
N ALA A 26 -1.35 16.84 -0.90
CA ALA A 26 -1.89 15.77 -1.73
C ALA A 26 -2.90 14.91 -0.97
N LEU A 27 -3.95 14.48 -1.68
CA LEU A 27 -4.93 13.51 -1.17
C LEU A 27 -4.85 12.24 -2.01
N LEU A 28 -4.58 11.12 -1.35
CA LEU A 28 -4.48 9.80 -1.96
C LEU A 28 -5.61 8.91 -1.47
N ALA A 29 -6.08 8.02 -2.35
CA ALA A 29 -7.04 6.98 -2.03
C ALA A 29 -6.46 5.60 -2.41
N TYR A 30 -6.56 4.64 -1.50
CA TYR A 30 -6.19 3.26 -1.72
C TYR A 30 -7.42 2.37 -1.56
N THR A 31 -7.74 1.58 -2.58
CA THR A 31 -8.80 0.56 -2.52
C THR A 31 -8.18 -0.83 -2.55
N PRO A 32 -8.43 -1.67 -1.52
CA PRO A 32 -8.01 -3.07 -1.49
C PRO A 32 -8.52 -3.85 -2.71
N SER A 33 -7.69 -4.73 -3.27
CA SER A 33 -8.04 -5.59 -4.40
C SER A 33 -8.35 -7.05 -4.00
N ARG A 34 -7.96 -7.44 -2.78
CA ARG A 34 -7.96 -8.82 -2.27
C ARG A 34 -7.05 -9.77 -3.05
N SER A 35 -6.03 -9.23 -3.72
CA SER A 35 -5.03 -10.01 -4.47
C SER A 35 -4.00 -10.67 -3.56
N ASP A 36 -3.26 -11.64 -4.10
CA ASP A 36 -2.12 -12.25 -3.40
C ASP A 36 -1.00 -11.22 -3.15
N GLU A 37 -0.86 -10.25 -4.05
CA GLU A 37 0.07 -9.12 -3.94
C GLU A 37 -0.29 -8.23 -2.74
N GLU A 38 -1.58 -7.97 -2.52
CA GLU A 38 -2.06 -7.27 -1.32
C GLU A 38 -1.68 -8.03 -0.05
N LEU A 39 -1.93 -9.33 -0.01
CA LEU A 39 -1.64 -10.15 1.16
C LEU A 39 -0.12 -10.19 1.45
N ARG A 40 0.72 -10.26 0.41
CA ARG A 40 2.19 -10.14 0.55
C ARG A 40 2.58 -8.78 1.11
N LEU A 41 2.02 -7.69 0.56
CA LEU A 41 2.30 -6.34 1.03
C LEU A 41 1.92 -6.17 2.50
N LEU A 42 0.73 -6.60 2.92
CA LEU A 42 0.26 -6.50 4.30
C LEU A 42 1.20 -7.21 5.30
N ARG A 43 1.70 -8.40 4.94
CA ARG A 43 2.69 -9.11 5.77
C ARG A 43 3.99 -8.30 5.92
N SER A 44 4.49 -7.75 4.82
CA SER A 44 5.75 -6.99 4.77
C SER A 44 5.70 -5.61 5.45
N VAL A 45 4.53 -4.97 5.50
CA VAL A 45 4.35 -3.65 6.13
C VAL A 45 4.27 -3.75 7.65
N SER A 46 3.72 -4.85 8.18
CA SER A 46 3.58 -5.03 9.63
C SER A 46 4.94 -5.24 10.30
N ARG A 47 5.34 -4.28 11.15
CA ARG A 47 6.50 -4.45 12.07
C ARG A 47 6.33 -5.62 13.03
N VAL A 48 5.09 -5.92 13.43
CA VAL A 48 4.81 -7.05 14.34
C VAL A 48 5.09 -8.39 13.66
N TYR A 49 4.87 -8.50 12.35
CA TYR A 49 5.10 -9.73 11.60
C TYR A 49 6.48 -9.81 10.94
N SER A 50 7.06 -8.68 10.52
CA SER A 50 8.30 -8.64 9.74
C SER A 50 9.51 -8.06 10.48
N GLY A 51 9.34 -7.49 11.67
CA GLY A 51 10.43 -6.98 12.50
C GLY A 51 11.36 -6.00 11.76
N ALA A 52 12.66 -6.30 11.78
CA ALA A 52 13.71 -5.53 11.11
C ALA A 52 13.62 -5.56 9.57
N GLU A 53 12.94 -6.55 9.00
CA GLU A 53 12.70 -6.66 7.55
C GLU A 53 11.41 -5.97 7.13
N SER A 54 10.67 -5.34 8.06
CA SER A 54 9.47 -4.59 7.67
C SER A 54 9.82 -3.47 6.69
N ILE A 55 8.92 -3.20 5.74
CA ILE A 55 9.10 -2.10 4.78
C ILE A 55 9.34 -0.77 5.51
N GLN A 56 8.69 -0.54 6.65
CA GLN A 56 8.90 0.66 7.46
C GLN A 56 10.33 0.74 8.03
N ALA A 57 10.93 -0.38 8.43
CA ALA A 57 12.32 -0.41 8.87
C ALA A 57 13.28 -0.22 7.69
N GLN A 58 12.99 -0.84 6.55
CA GLN A 58 13.78 -0.70 5.32
C GLN A 58 13.76 0.73 4.77
N LEU A 59 12.60 1.41 4.78
CA LEU A 59 12.48 2.82 4.39
C LEU A 59 13.27 3.73 5.34
N ALA A 60 13.26 3.45 6.64
CA ALA A 60 14.05 4.21 7.62
C ALA A 60 15.56 3.97 7.48
N ALA A 61 15.96 2.75 7.12
CA ALA A 61 17.35 2.39 6.84
C ALA A 61 17.81 2.80 5.42
N GLY A 62 16.90 3.23 4.55
CA GLY A 62 17.19 3.57 3.16
C GLY A 62 17.52 2.37 2.26
N THR A 63 17.20 1.14 2.70
CA THR A 63 17.49 -0.10 1.93
C THR A 63 16.45 -0.38 0.85
N ILE A 64 15.27 0.24 0.93
CA ILE A 64 14.28 0.30 -0.15
C ILE A 64 13.98 1.76 -0.49
N ASN A 65 13.82 2.06 -1.78
CA ASN A 65 13.42 3.39 -2.22
C ASN A 65 11.91 3.60 -1.97
N VAL A 66 11.53 4.82 -1.60
CA VAL A 66 10.13 5.26 -1.49
C VAL A 66 9.34 4.96 -2.77
N GLN A 67 9.96 5.12 -3.95
CA GLN A 67 9.29 4.82 -5.23
C GLN A 67 8.96 3.34 -5.38
N ASP A 68 9.83 2.44 -4.95
CA ASP A 68 9.57 1.00 -5.00
C ASP A 68 8.44 0.61 -4.06
N PHE A 69 8.37 1.25 -2.89
CA PHE A 69 7.24 1.09 -1.99
C PHE A 69 5.93 1.57 -2.62
N VAL A 70 5.90 2.76 -3.22
CA VAL A 70 4.71 3.28 -3.91
C VAL A 70 4.26 2.32 -5.02
N ARG A 71 5.21 1.78 -5.80
CA ARG A 71 4.91 0.78 -6.83
C ARG A 71 4.36 -0.51 -6.23
N ALA A 72 4.89 -0.99 -5.11
CA ALA A 72 4.36 -2.16 -4.42
C ALA A 72 2.90 -1.94 -3.95
N VAL A 73 2.59 -0.76 -3.41
CA VAL A 73 1.22 -0.37 -3.05
C VAL A 73 0.31 -0.33 -4.28
N ALA A 74 0.76 0.26 -5.39
CA ALA A 74 0.00 0.32 -6.64
C ALA A 74 -0.20 -1.05 -7.32
N ARG A 75 0.65 -2.04 -7.02
CA ARG A 75 0.47 -3.44 -7.47
C ARG A 75 -0.50 -4.21 -6.59
N ALA A 76 -0.47 -3.95 -5.28
CA ALA A 76 -1.32 -4.60 -4.29
C ALA A 76 -2.80 -4.17 -4.40
N GLY A 77 -3.07 -2.95 -4.84
CA GLY A 77 -4.44 -2.46 -4.97
C GLY A 77 -4.53 -1.19 -5.80
N HIS A 78 -5.71 -0.59 -5.83
CA HIS A 78 -5.93 0.62 -6.63
C HIS A 78 -5.51 1.86 -5.84
N LEU A 79 -4.31 2.35 -6.12
CA LEU A 79 -3.82 3.63 -5.61
C LEU A 79 -4.18 4.77 -6.58
N ARG A 80 -4.79 5.84 -6.05
CA ARG A 80 -5.23 7.00 -6.81
C ARG A 80 -4.83 8.30 -6.13
N VAL A 81 -4.38 9.27 -6.92
CA VAL A 81 -4.21 10.67 -6.52
C VAL A 81 -5.52 11.40 -6.80
N LEU A 82 -6.17 11.89 -5.75
CA LEU A 82 -7.40 12.68 -5.82
C LEU A 82 -7.12 14.19 -5.83
N GLN A 83 -6.09 14.62 -5.08
CA GLN A 83 -5.61 16.00 -5.08
C GLN A 83 -4.10 15.99 -5.30
N THR A 84 -3.63 16.77 -6.26
CA THR A 84 -2.21 16.86 -6.65
C THR A 84 -1.42 17.76 -5.72
N SER A 85 -0.11 17.53 -5.66
CA SER A 85 0.86 18.39 -4.99
C SER A 85 2.17 18.42 -5.78
N LYS A 86 3.18 19.14 -5.28
CA LYS A 86 4.53 19.13 -5.87
C LYS A 86 5.14 17.73 -5.96
N ARG A 87 4.86 16.84 -4.99
CA ARG A 87 5.36 15.45 -4.97
C ARG A 87 4.44 14.48 -5.71
N TRP A 88 3.17 14.83 -5.88
CA TRP A 88 2.17 14.06 -6.61
C TRP A 88 1.59 14.90 -7.76
N PRO A 89 2.35 15.10 -8.85
CA PRO A 89 1.99 16.08 -9.89
C PRO A 89 0.82 15.65 -10.78
N HIS A 90 0.51 14.36 -10.85
CA HIS A 90 -0.52 13.82 -11.73
C HIS A 90 -1.68 13.22 -10.93
N ALA A 91 -2.89 13.67 -11.21
CA ALA A 91 -4.13 13.09 -10.68
C ALA A 91 -4.45 11.76 -11.38
N GLY A 92 -5.20 10.89 -10.69
CA GLY A 92 -5.68 9.63 -11.26
C GLY A 92 -4.95 8.40 -10.72
N VAL A 93 -5.05 7.28 -11.43
CA VAL A 93 -4.48 5.99 -11.01
C VAL A 93 -2.96 6.04 -11.09
N VAL A 94 -2.31 5.62 -10.02
CA VAL A 94 -0.86 5.48 -9.98
C VAL A 94 -0.48 4.17 -10.67
N SER A 95 0.26 4.27 -11.77
CA SER A 95 0.72 3.08 -12.50
C SER A 95 1.85 2.38 -11.74
N PRO A 96 1.80 1.05 -11.57
CA PRO A 96 2.85 0.29 -10.90
C PRO A 96 4.17 0.15 -11.70
N VAL A 97 4.25 0.78 -12.88
CA VAL A 97 5.37 0.65 -13.84
C VAL A 97 6.10 1.98 -14.09
N SER A 98 5.57 3.10 -13.57
CA SER A 98 6.11 4.44 -13.90
C SER A 98 7.32 4.81 -13.06
#